data_AF-A0A7X0L5P3-F1
#
_entry.id   AF-A0A7X0L5P3-F1
#
_cell.length_a   1.000
_cell.length_b   1.000
_cell.length_c   1.000
_cell.angle_alpha   90.00
_cell.angle_beta   90.00
_cell.angle_gamma   90.00
#
_symmetry.space_group_name_H-M   'P 1'
#
loop_
_entity.id
_entity.type
_entity.pdbx_description
1 polymer ?
#
loop_
_entity_poly.entity_id
_entity_poly.type
_entity_poly.pdbx_seq_one_letter_code
_entity_poly.pdbx_strand_id
1 'polypeptide(L)'
;MAALHLAEAQAADGGTAYLYELTWQSPGRGGLLRACHGLDGPLLFGTYDAHLGPVAIGPENIEAANELTAQIRPAWTSFARTGDPGWPAFDSEHRLTRVFDSVPLVTQYPEEISRSLWRGYAFGALPLSTPK
;
A
#
# COMPACT_ATOMS: atom_id res chain seq x y z
N MET A 1 9.82 -9.73 -4.37
CA MET A 1 9.44 -8.39 -3.82
C MET A 1 9.28 -8.55 -2.32
N ALA A 2 9.82 -7.66 -1.48
CA ALA A 2 9.90 -7.88 -0.03
C ALA A 2 8.52 -8.02 0.66
N ALA A 3 7.57 -7.13 0.35
CA ALA A 3 6.22 -7.21 0.91
C ALA A 3 5.48 -8.50 0.51
N LEU A 4 5.69 -8.97 -0.73
CA LEU A 4 5.11 -10.23 -1.19
C LEU A 4 5.70 -11.44 -0.45
N HIS A 5 7.02 -11.47 -0.24
CA HIS A 5 7.64 -12.56 0.53
C HIS A 5 7.10 -12.63 1.97
N LEU A 6 6.77 -11.50 2.58
CA LEU A 6 6.11 -11.46 3.90
C LEU A 6 4.70 -12.06 3.85
N ALA A 7 3.90 -11.71 2.83
CA ALA A 7 2.57 -12.27 2.67
C ALA A 7 2.59 -13.78 2.38
N GLU A 8 3.54 -14.23 1.54
CA GLU A 8 3.79 -15.65 1.25
C GLU A 8 4.19 -16.41 2.53
N ALA A 9 5.11 -15.87 3.32
CA ALA A 9 5.52 -16.48 4.59
C ALA A 9 4.37 -16.54 5.60
N GLN A 10 3.59 -15.46 5.73
CA GLN A 10 2.42 -15.40 6.61
C GLN A 10 1.37 -16.46 6.22
N ALA A 11 1.06 -16.58 4.93
CA ALA A 11 0.08 -17.55 4.44
C ALA A 11 0.58 -19.00 4.55
N ALA A 12 1.87 -19.25 4.29
CA ALA A 12 2.45 -20.58 4.40
C ALA A 12 2.43 -21.14 5.84
N ASP A 13 2.46 -20.27 6.85
CA ASP A 13 2.38 -20.64 8.27
C ASP A 13 0.93 -20.70 8.80
N GLY A 14 -0.07 -20.60 7.90
CA GLY A 14 -1.50 -20.66 8.25
C GLY A 14 -2.10 -19.34 8.74
N GLY A 15 -1.35 -18.24 8.65
CA GLY A 15 -1.85 -16.89 8.93
C GLY A 15 -2.63 -16.28 7.77
N THR A 16 -3.35 -15.20 8.06
CA THR A 16 -4.07 -14.41 7.04
C THR A 16 -3.28 -13.15 6.70
N ALA A 17 -3.11 -12.88 5.41
CA ALA A 17 -2.53 -11.65 4.90
C ALA A 17 -3.44 -11.01 3.85
N TYR A 18 -3.33 -9.70 3.66
CA TYR A 18 -4.06 -8.95 2.64
C TYR A 18 -3.09 -8.00 1.95
N LEU A 19 -3.06 -7.99 0.62
CA LEU A 19 -2.21 -7.10 -0.15
C LEU A 19 -3.00 -5.88 -0.62
N TYR A 20 -2.37 -4.71 -0.56
CA TYR A 20 -2.80 -3.53 -1.29
C TYR A 20 -1.61 -2.85 -1.98
N GLU A 21 -1.92 -2.06 -3.00
CA GLU A 21 -0.99 -1.18 -3.69
C GLU A 21 -1.67 0.18 -3.88
N LEU A 22 -0.97 1.26 -3.52
CA LEU A 22 -1.43 2.63 -3.75
C LEU A 22 -0.82 3.12 -5.07
N THR A 23 -1.64 3.26 -6.11
CA THR A 23 -1.20 3.71 -7.44
C THR A 23 -1.60 5.14 -7.76
N TRP A 24 -2.43 5.75 -6.91
CA TRP A 24 -2.83 7.13 -7.07
C TRP A 24 -1.63 8.08 -7.11
N GLN A 25 -1.63 8.95 -8.10
CA GLN A 25 -0.54 9.88 -8.34
C GLN A 25 -0.71 11.12 -7.47
N SER A 26 0.26 11.36 -6.57
CA SER A 26 0.37 12.59 -5.81
C SER A 26 0.34 13.81 -6.74
N PRO A 27 -0.63 14.73 -6.60
CA PRO A 27 -0.66 15.98 -7.36
C PRO A 27 0.36 17.00 -6.83
N GLY A 28 0.89 16.77 -5.62
CA GLY A 28 1.93 17.57 -5.00
C GLY A 28 3.13 17.83 -5.91
N ARG A 29 3.68 19.05 -5.82
CA ARG A 29 4.77 19.54 -6.70
C ARG A 29 4.45 19.39 -8.20
N GLY A 30 3.20 19.61 -8.58
CA GLY A 30 2.75 19.51 -9.98
C GLY A 30 2.82 18.09 -10.53
N GLY A 31 2.55 17.08 -9.70
CA GLY A 31 2.55 15.67 -10.11
C GLY A 31 3.91 14.99 -10.11
N LEU A 32 4.99 15.69 -9.74
CA LEU A 32 6.36 15.15 -9.80
C LEU A 32 6.56 13.92 -8.91
N LEU A 33 5.85 13.85 -7.78
CA LEU A 33 6.06 12.83 -6.77
C LEU A 33 5.47 11.47 -7.14
N ARG A 34 4.45 11.42 -8.02
CA ARG A 34 3.74 10.19 -8.38
C ARG A 34 3.20 9.46 -7.13
N ALA A 35 2.96 8.16 -7.18
CA ALA A 35 2.65 7.35 -6.01
C ALA A 35 3.89 7.21 -5.09
N CYS A 36 4.23 8.28 -4.35
CA CYS A 36 5.46 8.36 -3.58
C CYS A 36 5.40 7.64 -2.24
N HIS A 37 6.58 7.43 -1.65
CA HIS A 37 6.71 6.91 -0.30
C HIS A 37 5.99 7.80 0.74
N GLY A 38 5.22 7.16 1.62
CA GLY A 38 4.50 7.80 2.72
C GLY A 38 3.19 8.50 2.32
N LEU A 39 2.74 8.36 1.07
CA LEU A 39 1.50 8.98 0.58
C LEU A 39 0.23 8.41 1.22
N ASP A 40 0.27 7.14 1.61
CA ASP A 40 -0.82 6.45 2.30
C ASP A 40 -1.10 7.03 3.70
N GLY A 41 -0.10 7.59 4.37
CA GLY A 41 -0.25 8.26 5.67
C GLY A 41 -1.34 9.36 5.69
N PRO A 42 -1.16 10.47 4.93
CA PRO A 42 -2.16 11.54 4.91
C PRO A 42 -3.52 11.09 4.36
N LEU A 43 -3.57 10.12 3.44
CA LEU A 43 -4.83 9.55 2.93
C LEU A 43 -5.54 8.68 3.98
N LEU A 44 -4.81 7.94 4.81
CA LEU A 44 -5.42 7.14 5.87
C LEU A 44 -5.99 8.05 6.97
N PHE A 45 -5.19 9.02 7.43
CA PHE A 45 -5.53 9.84 8.59
C PHE A 45 -6.27 11.14 8.25
N GLY A 46 -6.34 11.54 6.98
CA GLY A 46 -6.96 12.80 6.55
C GLY A 46 -6.19 14.03 7.01
N THR A 47 -4.87 13.87 7.24
CA THR A 47 -3.99 14.93 7.74
C THR A 47 -3.34 15.67 6.57
N TYR A 48 -4.14 16.38 5.78
CA TYR A 48 -3.66 17.05 4.57
C TYR A 48 -2.88 18.34 4.83
N ASP A 49 -3.04 18.91 6.02
CA ASP A 49 -2.37 20.14 6.49
C ASP A 49 -1.14 19.86 7.37
N ALA A 50 -0.80 18.58 7.61
CA ALA A 50 0.30 18.16 8.45
C ALA A 50 1.23 17.13 7.77
N HIS A 51 2.46 17.00 8.28
CA HIS A 51 3.47 16.05 7.81
C HIS A 51 3.69 16.12 6.28
N LEU A 52 3.50 15.01 5.56
CA LEU A 52 3.63 14.95 4.10
C LEU A 52 2.43 15.54 3.35
N GLY A 53 1.28 15.74 4.00
CA GLY A 53 0.04 16.21 3.38
C GLY A 53 0.20 17.47 2.52
N PRO A 54 0.77 18.57 3.05
CA PRO A 54 0.92 19.81 2.27
C PRO A 54 1.80 19.67 1.04
N VAL A 55 2.81 18.78 1.09
CA VAL A 55 3.77 18.59 -0.01
C VAL A 55 3.25 17.58 -1.04
N ALA A 56 2.52 16.55 -0.59
CA ALA A 56 2.08 15.44 -1.42
C ALA A 56 0.66 15.62 -2.00
N ILE A 57 -0.20 16.42 -1.38
CA ILE A 57 -1.58 16.61 -1.84
C ILE A 57 -1.79 18.07 -2.24
N GLY A 58 -1.45 19.01 -1.34
CA GLY A 58 -1.72 20.43 -1.56
C GLY A 58 -3.21 20.79 -1.38
N PRO A 59 -3.51 22.03 -0.97
CA PRO A 59 -4.88 22.44 -0.60
C PRO A 59 -5.89 22.32 -1.74
N GLU A 60 -5.45 22.50 -2.99
CA GLU A 60 -6.30 22.46 -4.18
C GLU A 60 -6.77 21.05 -4.57
N ASN A 61 -6.18 19.99 -4.00
CA ASN A 61 -6.49 18.61 -4.33
C ASN A 61 -7.16 17.83 -3.18
N ILE A 62 -7.61 18.53 -2.14
CA ILE A 62 -8.22 17.93 -0.94
C ILE A 62 -9.45 17.07 -1.30
N GLU A 63 -10.26 17.48 -2.27
CA GLU A 63 -11.46 16.73 -2.65
C GLU A 63 -11.11 15.36 -3.25
N ALA A 64 -10.17 15.32 -4.20
CA ALA A 64 -9.68 14.06 -4.77
C ALA A 64 -9.02 13.16 -3.70
N ALA A 65 -8.32 13.76 -2.73
CA ALA A 65 -7.76 13.02 -1.61
C ALA A 65 -8.85 12.48 -0.65
N ASN A 66 -9.95 13.21 -0.48
CA ASN A 66 -11.09 12.76 0.32
C ASN A 66 -11.78 11.55 -0.29
N GLU A 67 -11.92 11.49 -1.62
CA GLU A 67 -12.46 10.31 -2.30
C GLU A 67 -11.63 9.05 -2.00
N LEU A 68 -10.31 9.17 -1.99
CA LEU A 68 -9.41 8.07 -1.64
C LEU A 68 -9.42 7.73 -0.16
N THR A 69 -9.48 8.74 0.70
CA THR A 69 -9.63 8.56 2.15
C THR A 69 -10.91 7.79 2.48
N ALA A 70 -12.00 8.08 1.76
CA ALA A 70 -13.27 7.36 1.89
C ALA A 70 -13.18 5.89 1.45
N GLN A 71 -12.16 5.50 0.68
CA GLN A 71 -11.90 4.10 0.33
C GLN A 71 -10.95 3.42 1.33
N ILE A 72 -9.85 4.08 1.71
CA ILE A 72 -8.78 3.50 2.53
C ILE A 72 -9.23 3.35 3.98
N ARG A 73 -9.87 4.38 4.56
CA ARG A 73 -10.18 4.41 5.99
C ARG A 73 -11.19 3.32 6.40
N PRO A 74 -12.28 3.06 5.66
CA PRO A 74 -13.17 1.94 6.00
C PRO A 74 -12.48 0.58 5.95
N ALA A 75 -11.59 0.34 4.98
CA ALA A 75 -10.84 -0.90 4.89
C ALA A 75 -9.93 -1.14 6.11
N TRP A 76 -9.13 -0.13 6.48
CA TRP A 76 -8.24 -0.19 7.63
C TRP A 76 -8.99 -0.35 8.95
N THR A 77 -10.07 0.39 9.13
CA THR A 77 -10.90 0.29 10.35
C THR A 77 -11.66 -1.02 10.43
N SER A 78 -12.12 -1.57 9.31
CA SER A 78 -12.72 -2.90 9.25
C SER A 78 -11.69 -3.96 9.64
N PHE A 79 -10.50 -3.94 9.04
CA PHE A 79 -9.42 -4.86 9.38
C PHE A 79 -9.05 -4.81 10.87
N ALA A 80 -8.89 -3.61 11.43
CA ALA A 80 -8.58 -3.47 12.86
C ALA A 80 -9.67 -4.06 13.78
N ARG A 81 -10.93 -4.01 13.35
CA ARG A 81 -12.08 -4.49 14.13
C ARG A 81 -12.34 -5.99 13.96
N THR A 82 -12.18 -6.52 12.75
CA THR A 82 -12.67 -7.86 12.39
C THR A 82 -11.61 -8.76 11.76
N GLY A 83 -10.44 -8.22 11.41
CA GLY A 83 -9.43 -8.91 10.61
C GLY A 83 -9.74 -8.97 9.11
N ASP A 84 -10.86 -8.39 8.65
CA ASP A 84 -11.27 -8.39 7.24
C ASP A 84 -11.36 -6.95 6.69
N PRO A 85 -10.53 -6.57 5.70
CA PRO A 85 -10.55 -5.25 5.07
C PRO A 85 -11.58 -5.11 3.93
N GLY A 86 -12.29 -6.19 3.56
CA GLY A 86 -13.32 -6.20 2.52
C GLY A 86 -12.86 -6.67 1.14
N TRP A 87 -11.73 -7.37 1.04
CA TRP A 87 -11.29 -8.06 -0.17
C TRP A 87 -10.66 -9.42 0.16
N PRO A 88 -10.51 -10.33 -0.82
CA PRO A 88 -9.98 -11.66 -0.56
C PRO A 88 -8.62 -11.65 0.13
N ALA A 89 -8.42 -12.57 1.07
CA ALA A 89 -7.11 -12.83 1.65
C ALA A 89 -6.11 -13.26 0.58
N PHE A 90 -4.85 -12.94 0.81
CA PHE A 90 -3.75 -13.33 -0.05
C PHE A 90 -3.63 -14.85 -0.13
N ASP A 91 -3.49 -15.34 -1.35
CA ASP A 91 -3.07 -16.70 -1.64
C ASP A 91 -1.96 -16.69 -2.69
N SER A 92 -1.10 -17.72 -2.67
CA SER A 92 0.06 -17.79 -3.56
C SER A 92 -0.30 -18.05 -5.02
N GLU A 93 -1.52 -18.53 -5.33
CA GLU A 93 -1.94 -18.87 -6.69
C GLU A 93 -2.42 -17.61 -7.43
N HIS A 94 -3.42 -16.92 -6.88
CA HIS A 94 -4.08 -15.77 -7.48
C HIS A 94 -3.43 -14.43 -7.12
N ARG A 95 -2.82 -14.34 -5.93
CA ARG A 95 -2.12 -13.14 -5.41
C ARG A 95 -2.97 -11.86 -5.57
N LEU A 96 -4.25 -11.96 -5.23
CA LEU A 96 -5.18 -10.83 -5.35
C LEU A 96 -4.73 -9.67 -4.46
N THR A 97 -4.76 -8.47 -5.03
CA THR A 97 -4.26 -7.23 -4.44
C THR A 97 -5.28 -6.12 -4.63
N ARG A 98 -5.56 -5.38 -3.56
CA ARG A 98 -6.37 -4.16 -3.60
C ARG A 98 -5.56 -3.01 -4.18
N VAL A 99 -5.97 -2.47 -5.32
CA VAL A 99 -5.37 -1.27 -5.90
C VAL A 99 -6.19 -0.06 -5.44
N PHE A 100 -5.54 0.85 -4.72
CA PHE A 100 -6.10 2.16 -4.36
C PHE A 100 -5.70 3.19 -5.40
N ASP A 101 -6.71 3.66 -6.14
CA ASP A 101 -6.64 4.76 -7.09
C ASP A 101 -7.99 5.51 -7.06
N SER A 102 -8.13 6.52 -7.93
CA SER A 102 -9.39 7.17 -8.26
C SER A 102 -10.49 6.15 -8.56
N VAL A 103 -10.16 5.09 -9.30
CA VAL A 103 -11.03 3.93 -9.52
C VAL A 103 -10.49 2.72 -8.74
N PRO A 104 -11.17 2.27 -7.67
CA PRO A 104 -10.72 1.10 -6.93
C PRO A 104 -10.84 -0.19 -7.74
N LEU A 105 -9.86 -1.07 -7.58
CA LEU A 105 -9.84 -2.39 -8.21
C LEU A 105 -9.28 -3.45 -7.25
N VAL A 106 -9.76 -4.68 -7.37
CA VAL A 106 -9.04 -5.86 -6.86
C VAL A 106 -8.61 -6.66 -8.08
N THR A 107 -7.32 -6.91 -8.22
CA THR A 107 -6.75 -7.61 -9.38
C THR A 107 -5.60 -8.51 -8.95
N GLN A 108 -5.14 -9.38 -9.84
CA GLN A 108 -3.90 -10.12 -9.63
C GLN A 108 -2.73 -9.15 -9.44
N TYR A 109 -1.75 -9.55 -8.62
CA TYR A 109 -0.61 -8.72 -8.23
C TYR A 109 -0.03 -7.91 -9.42
N PRO A 110 -0.18 -6.57 -9.42
CA PRO A 110 0.21 -5.74 -10.57
C PRO A 110 1.70 -5.84 -10.92
N GLU A 111 2.53 -5.99 -9.90
CA GLU A 111 3.99 -6.02 -10.01
C GLU A 111 4.57 -7.43 -10.30
N GLU A 112 3.83 -8.26 -11.04
CA GLU A 112 4.21 -9.64 -11.41
C GLU A 112 5.50 -9.71 -12.24
N ILE A 113 5.74 -8.72 -13.10
CA ILE A 113 6.98 -8.61 -13.87
C ILE A 113 8.17 -8.40 -12.92
N SER A 114 8.06 -7.42 -12.02
CA SER A 114 9.07 -7.15 -11.01
C SER A 114 9.30 -8.37 -10.12
N ARG A 115 8.22 -8.99 -9.62
CA ARG A 115 8.31 -10.25 -8.86
C ARG A 115 9.10 -11.32 -9.61
N SER A 116 8.82 -11.54 -10.89
CA SER A 116 9.49 -12.57 -11.68
C SER A 116 11.00 -12.33 -11.83
N LEU A 117 11.42 -11.06 -11.93
CA LEU A 117 12.84 -10.69 -11.93
C LEU A 117 13.51 -10.96 -10.57
N TRP A 118 12.82 -10.63 -9.48
CA TRP A 118 13.39 -10.64 -8.13
C TRP A 118 13.12 -11.93 -7.33
N ARG A 119 12.30 -12.86 -7.82
CA ARG A 119 11.89 -14.07 -7.06
C ARG A 119 13.05 -14.97 -6.62
N GLY A 120 14.14 -14.99 -7.39
CA GLY A 120 15.35 -15.76 -7.07
C GLY A 120 16.34 -14.99 -6.19
N TYR A 121 16.07 -13.72 -5.87
CA TYR A 121 16.95 -12.88 -5.10
C TYR A 121 16.55 -12.90 -3.62
N ALA A 122 17.44 -13.43 -2.78
CA ALA A 122 17.28 -13.37 -1.33
C ALA A 122 17.75 -12.00 -0.82
N PHE A 123 16.82 -11.19 -0.31
CA PHE A 123 17.14 -9.97 0.43
C PHE A 123 17.65 -10.36 1.82
N GLY A 124 18.97 -10.33 2.02
CA GLY A 124 19.57 -10.57 3.31
C GLY A 124 19.20 -9.49 4.33
N ALA A 125 19.14 -9.86 5.62
CA ALA A 125 19.07 -8.87 6.68
C ALA A 125 20.32 -8.00 6.65
N LEU A 126 20.15 -6.68 6.72
CA LEU A 126 21.29 -5.80 6.96
C LEU A 126 21.88 -6.13 8.34
N PRO A 127 23.21 -6.26 8.47
CA PRO A 127 23.81 -6.48 9.78
C PRO A 127 23.44 -5.30 10.67
N LEU A 128 23.09 -5.58 11.93
CA LEU A 128 22.93 -4.53 12.92
C LEU A 128 24.28 -3.83 13.06
N SER A 129 24.36 -2.57 12.64
CA SER A 129 25.54 -1.76 12.92
C SER A 129 25.64 -1.61 14.44
N THR A 130 26.74 -2.06 15.04
CA THR A 130 27.04 -1.70 16.43
C THR A 130 27.06 -0.17 16.53
N PRO A 131 26.34 0.43 17.50
CA PRO A 131 26.32 1.87 17.65
C PRO A 131 27.76 2.39 17.78
N LYS A 132 28.05 3.50 17.07
CA LYS A 132 29.31 4.24 17.22
C LYS A 132 29.32 5.01 18.53
#